data_AF-A0A3M9Z094-F1
#
_entry.id   AF-A0A3M9Z094-F1
#
_cell.length_a   1.000
_cell.length_b   1.000
_cell.length_c   1.000
_cell.angle_alpha   90.00
_cell.angle_beta   90.00
_cell.angle_gamma   90.00
#
_symmetry.space_group_name_H-M   'P 1'
#
loop_
_entity.id
_entity.type
_entity.pdbx_description
1 polymer ?
#
loop_
_entity_poly.entity_id
_entity_poly.type
_entity_poly.pdbx_seq_one_letter_code
_entity_poly.pdbx_strand_id
1 'polypeptide(L)'
;MTTTIQETFLELDWGDEEQARQARAARAAQLQEEGYMCTYQNLYTVYGYRVFLLEATKLESIEEPSSIPQSSSSKTKDRPVLRSRRNHLPSFEER
;
A
#
# COMPACT_ATOMS: atom_id res chain seq x y z
N MET A 1 -11.14 0.99 12.59
CA MET A 1 -11.63 -0.26 11.95
C MET A 1 -11.18 -0.20 10.48
N THR A 2 -11.06 -1.32 9.77
CA THR A 2 -10.71 -1.27 8.32
C THR A 2 -11.99 -1.38 7.51
N THR A 3 -12.27 -0.40 6.65
CA THR A 3 -13.39 -0.52 5.70
C THR A 3 -12.88 -1.09 4.38
N THR A 4 -13.57 -2.11 3.88
CA THR A 4 -13.22 -2.83 2.65
C THR A 4 -14.38 -2.77 1.68
N ILE A 5 -14.09 -2.37 0.44
CA ILE A 5 -15.01 -2.35 -0.69
C ILE A 5 -14.50 -3.37 -1.71
N GLN A 6 -15.39 -4.23 -2.19
CA GLN A 6 -15.11 -5.15 -3.30
C GLN A 6 -16.15 -4.93 -4.40
N GLU A 7 -15.67 -4.59 -5.59
CA GLU A 7 -16.49 -4.32 -6.78
C GLU A 7 -16.02 -5.19 -7.94
N THR A 8 -16.98 -5.74 -8.69
CA THR A 8 -16.70 -6.58 -9.85
C THR A 8 -17.16 -5.87 -11.11
N PHE A 9 -16.30 -5.86 -12.12
CA PHE A 9 -16.54 -5.29 -13.44
C PHE A 9 -16.52 -6.44 -14.44
N LEU A 10 -17.67 -6.74 -15.05
CA LEU A 10 -17.79 -7.78 -16.05
C LEU A 10 -17.61 -7.18 -17.45
N GLU A 11 -16.94 -7.91 -18.33
CA GLU A 11 -16.85 -7.56 -19.75
C GLU A 11 -18.23 -7.34 -20.39
N LEU A 12 -19.21 -8.17 -20.03
CA LEU A 12 -20.59 -8.09 -20.53
C LEU A 12 -21.27 -6.75 -20.25
N ASP A 13 -21.01 -6.17 -19.08
CA ASP A 13 -21.68 -4.94 -18.64
C ASP A 13 -21.19 -3.72 -19.45
N TRP A 14 -20.00 -3.83 -20.05
CA TRP A 14 -19.32 -2.76 -20.77
C TRP A 14 -19.18 -3.02 -22.29
N GLY A 15 -19.54 -4.22 -22.75
CA GLY A 15 -19.50 -4.63 -24.15
C GLY A 15 -18.14 -5.17 -24.61
N ASP A 16 -17.04 -4.77 -23.97
CA ASP A 16 -15.70 -5.27 -24.24
C ASP A 16 -14.78 -5.19 -23.02
N GLU A 17 -13.67 -5.94 -23.09
CA GLU A 17 -12.69 -6.02 -22.02
C GLU A 17 -12.00 -4.68 -21.74
N GLU A 18 -11.73 -3.87 -22.75
CA GLU A 18 -10.98 -2.62 -22.57
C GLU A 18 -11.83 -1.61 -21.80
N GLN A 19 -13.11 -1.47 -22.16
CA GLN A 19 -14.03 -0.62 -21.40
C GLN A 19 -14.23 -1.08 -19.97
N ALA A 20 -14.38 -2.38 -19.71
CA ALA A 20 -14.50 -2.90 -18.35
C ALA A 20 -13.25 -2.59 -17.50
N ARG A 21 -12.05 -2.71 -18.09
CA ARG A 21 -10.79 -2.33 -17.43
C ARG A 21 -10.69 -0.83 -17.17
N GLN A 22 -11.09 0.00 -18.14
CA GLN A 22 -11.08 1.46 -17.99
C GLN A 22 -12.08 1.92 -16.90
N ALA A 23 -13.28 1.35 -16.88
CA ALA A 23 -14.28 1.62 -15.85
C ALA A 23 -13.77 1.26 -14.45
N ARG A 24 -13.15 0.08 -14.30
CA ARG A 24 -12.50 -0.33 -13.05
C ARG A 24 -11.41 0.66 -12.63
N ALA A 25 -10.56 1.08 -13.57
CA ALA A 25 -9.46 2.02 -13.30
C ALA A 25 -10.01 3.39 -12.88
N ALA A 26 -11.05 3.90 -13.55
CA ALA A 26 -11.71 5.14 -13.20
C ALA A 26 -12.33 5.07 -11.80
N ARG A 27 -12.96 3.94 -11.45
CA ARG A 27 -13.52 3.73 -10.10
C ARG A 27 -12.43 3.72 -9.03
N ALA A 28 -11.33 3.03 -9.30
CA ALA A 28 -10.21 2.98 -8.37
C ALA A 28 -9.55 4.34 -8.16
N ALA A 29 -9.44 5.16 -9.21
CA ALA A 29 -8.94 6.53 -9.08
C ALA A 29 -9.83 7.36 -8.12
N GLN A 30 -11.15 7.25 -8.23
CA GLN A 30 -12.09 7.91 -7.30
C GLN A 30 -11.88 7.43 -5.86
N LEU A 31 -11.80 6.11 -5.65
CA LEU A 31 -11.59 5.54 -4.31
C LEU A 31 -10.22 5.93 -3.72
N GLN A 32 -9.19 6.05 -4.55
CA GLN A 32 -7.88 6.56 -4.13
C GLN A 32 -7.94 8.02 -3.67
N GLU A 33 -8.70 8.87 -4.37
CA GLU A 33 -8.96 10.25 -3.95
C GLU A 33 -9.72 10.32 -2.60
N GLU A 34 -10.60 9.36 -2.34
CA GLU A 34 -11.31 9.19 -1.05
C GLU A 34 -10.42 8.61 0.07
N GLY A 35 -9.17 8.27 -0.24
CA GLY A 35 -8.17 7.75 0.71
C GLY A 35 -8.17 6.23 0.86
N TYR A 36 -8.75 5.47 -0.07
CA TYR A 36 -8.64 4.02 -0.10
C TYR A 36 -7.38 3.55 -0.82
N MET A 37 -6.77 2.49 -0.32
CA MET A 37 -5.75 1.72 -1.04
C MET A 37 -6.45 0.70 -1.95
N CYS A 38 -6.27 0.84 -3.26
CA CYS A 38 -6.91 -0.01 -4.26
C CYS A 38 -5.96 -1.07 -4.81
N THR A 39 -6.44 -2.30 -4.98
CA THR A 39 -5.76 -3.40 -5.66
C THR A 39 -6.64 -3.95 -6.78
N TYR A 40 -5.98 -4.45 -7.83
CA TYR A 40 -6.63 -4.93 -9.04
C TYR A 40 -6.34 -6.41 -9.23
N GLN A 41 -7.36 -7.18 -9.56
CA GLN A 41 -7.19 -8.54 -10.05
C GLN A 41 -7.99 -8.74 -11.33
N ASN A 42 -7.37 -9.45 -12.28
CA ASN A 42 -8.07 -9.99 -13.43
C ASN A 42 -8.37 -11.45 -13.07
N LEU A 43 -9.66 -11.77 -12.92
CA LEU A 43 -10.11 -13.09 -12.54
C LEU A 43 -10.28 -13.97 -13.79
N TYR A 44 -10.70 -15.21 -13.55
CA TYR A 44 -11.02 -16.17 -14.60
C TYR A 44 -12.21 -15.71 -15.45
N THR A 45 -12.33 -16.27 -16.64
CA THR A 45 -13.48 -16.06 -17.51
C THR A 45 -14.69 -16.85 -17.01
N VAL A 46 -15.84 -16.19 -16.93
CA VAL A 46 -17.13 -16.78 -16.57
C VAL A 46 -18.02 -16.77 -17.80
N TYR A 47 -18.47 -17.94 -18.26
CA TYR A 47 -19.23 -18.10 -19.51
C TYR A 47 -18.55 -17.47 -20.75
N GLY A 48 -17.22 -17.43 -20.78
CA GLY A 48 -16.44 -16.82 -21.86
C GLY A 48 -16.13 -15.33 -21.69
N TYR A 49 -16.66 -14.68 -20.65
CA TYR A 49 -16.48 -13.26 -20.39
C TYR A 49 -15.48 -12.99 -19.27
N ARG A 50 -14.61 -12.00 -19.44
CA ARG A 50 -13.60 -11.65 -18.44
C ARG A 50 -14.23 -10.92 -17.26
N VAL A 51 -13.67 -11.19 -16.09
CA VAL A 51 -14.10 -10.61 -14.82
C VAL A 51 -12.93 -9.83 -14.23
N PHE A 52 -13.18 -8.57 -13.89
CA PHE A 52 -12.17 -7.67 -13.31
C PHE A 52 -12.61 -7.27 -11.90
N LEU A 53 -11.80 -7.62 -10.90
CA LEU A 53 -12.06 -7.31 -9.50
C LEU A 53 -11.29 -6.04 -9.10
N LEU A 54 -11.98 -5.17 -8.36
CA LEU A 54 -11.42 -4.05 -7.62
C LEU A 54 -11.65 -4.30 -6.13
N GLU A 55 -10.57 -4.28 -5.37
CA GLU A 55 -10.62 -4.30 -3.92
C GLU A 55 -10.00 -3.02 -3.38
N ALA A 56 -10.76 -2.28 -2.57
CA ALA A 56 -10.33 -1.03 -1.97
C ALA A 56 -10.43 -1.11 -0.46
N THR A 57 -9.33 -0.82 0.23
CA THR A 57 -9.25 -0.87 1.69
C THR A 57 -8.87 0.50 2.24
N LYS A 58 -9.64 1.02 3.20
CA LYS A 58 -9.29 2.23 3.94
C LYS A 58 -8.81 1.83 5.32
N LEU A 59 -7.57 2.20 5.64
CA LEU A 59 -7.13 2.24 7.01
C LEU A 59 -7.77 3.47 7.64
N GLU A 60 -8.77 3.28 8.51
CA GLU A 60 -9.14 4.36 9.41
C GLU A 60 -7.91 4.64 10.27
N SER A 61 -7.38 5.85 10.14
CA SER A 61 -6.38 6.37 11.05
C SER A 61 -6.90 6.14 12.46
N ILE A 62 -6.26 5.22 13.18
CA ILE A 62 -6.43 5.14 14.62
C ILE A 62 -6.07 6.53 15.10
N GLU A 63 -7.05 7.25 15.65
CA GLU A 63 -6.83 8.52 16.33
C GLU A 63 -5.68 8.30 17.31
N GLU A 64 -4.51 8.82 16.98
CA GLU A 64 -3.35 8.77 17.86
C GLU A 64 -3.78 9.52 19.13
N PRO A 65 -3.79 8.89 20.33
CA PRO A 65 -4.19 9.60 21.53
C PRO A 65 -3.19 10.75 21.74
N SER A 66 -3.68 11.97 21.51
CA SER A 66 -2.98 13.21 21.78
C SER A 66 -2.59 13.27 23.27
N SER A 67 -1.29 13.14 23.56
CA SER A 67 -0.55 13.66 24.73
C SER A 67 0.82 12.97 24.72
N ILE A 68 1.94 13.65 24.51
CA ILE A 68 2.62 14.50 25.49
C ILE A 68 3.59 15.44 24.72
N PRO A 69 3.67 16.74 25.04
CA PRO A 69 4.71 17.60 24.49
C PRO A 69 6.06 17.25 25.13
N GLN A 70 6.96 16.58 24.39
CA GLN A 70 8.36 16.50 24.81
C GLN A 70 9.06 17.82 24.48
N SER A 71 9.30 18.58 25.54
CA SER A 71 10.02 19.84 25.58
C SER A 71 11.34 19.80 24.80
N SER A 72 11.53 20.79 23.95
CA SER A 72 12.80 21.18 23.36
C SER A 72 13.87 21.45 24.43
N SER A 73 15.02 20.79 24.35
CA SER A 73 16.27 21.38 24.81
C SER A 73 17.46 20.86 24.02
N SER A 74 17.87 21.67 23.06
CA SER A 74 19.15 21.60 22.36
C SER A 74 20.24 22.19 23.25
N LYS A 75 21.24 21.39 23.66
CA LYS A 75 22.59 21.90 24.00
C LYS A 75 23.71 20.94 23.55
N THR A 76 24.34 21.42 22.48
CA THR A 76 25.67 21.26 21.88
C THR A 76 26.84 20.75 22.75
N LYS A 77 27.76 20.02 22.07
CA LYS A 77 29.20 19.78 22.34
C LYS A 77 29.52 18.88 23.56
N ASP A 78 30.28 17.80 23.42
CA ASP A 78 31.69 17.83 23.02
C ASP A 78 32.16 16.46 22.45
N ARG A 79 33.06 16.50 21.46
CA ARG A 79 33.66 15.35 20.80
C ARG A 79 35.09 15.22 21.29
N PRO A 80 35.57 13.99 21.54
CA PRO A 80 36.92 13.67 21.09
C PRO A 80 36.91 12.46 20.15
N VAL A 81 37.59 12.66 19.03
CA VAL A 81 38.06 11.62 18.10
C VAL A 81 39.24 10.91 18.75
N LEU A 82 39.29 9.58 18.63
CA LEU A 82 40.51 8.79 18.33
C LEU A 82 40.08 7.31 18.28
N ARG A 83 39.85 6.77 17.09
CA ARG A 83 40.76 5.94 16.28
C ARG A 83 40.60 4.43 16.54
N SER A 84 40.19 3.76 15.46
CA SER A 84 40.74 2.47 15.00
C SER A 84 40.34 1.21 15.77
N ARG A 85 39.53 0.34 15.15
CA ARG A 85 40.07 -0.81 14.42
C ARG A 85 39.03 -1.47 13.52
N ARG A 86 39.61 -2.03 12.45
CA ARG A 86 39.07 -2.66 11.26
C ARG A 86 38.68 -4.13 11.58
N ASN A 87 37.96 -4.76 10.64
CA ASN A 87 37.78 -6.22 10.44
C ASN A 87 36.53 -6.82 11.10
N HIS A 88 35.79 -7.77 10.54
CA HIS A 88 35.56 -8.34 9.20
C HIS A 88 34.31 -9.21 9.39
N LEU A 89 33.41 -9.30 8.40
CA LEU A 89 32.26 -10.21 8.41
C LEU A 89 32.75 -11.68 8.48
N PRO A 90 32.11 -12.59 9.24
CA PRO A 90 32.34 -14.02 9.06
C PRO A 90 31.59 -14.52 7.81
N SER A 91 32.36 -15.22 6.98
CA SER A 91 31.94 -15.93 5.77
C SER A 91 31.12 -17.17 6.10
N PHE A 92 30.25 -17.50 5.16
CA PHE A 92 29.44 -18.70 5.00
C PHE A 92 30.25 -20.01 5.08
N GLU A 93 29.69 -21.06 5.70
CA GLU A 93 30.07 -22.46 5.47
C GLU A 93 28.82 -23.27 5.10
N GLU A 94 28.87 -23.82 3.88
CA GLU A 94 28.02 -24.86 3.30
C GLU A 94 28.26 -26.20 4.02
N ARG A 95 27.21 -27.01 4.19
CA ARG A 95 27.31 -28.46 4.41
C ARG A 95 26.31 -29.18 3.53
#